data_AF-A0A1G2VJJ6-F1
#
_entry.id   AF-A0A1G2VJJ6-F1
#
_cell.length_a   1.000
_cell.length_b   1.000
_cell.length_c   1.000
_cell.angle_alpha   90.00
_cell.angle_beta   90.00
_cell.angle_gamma   90.00
#
_symmetry.space_group_name_H-M   'P 1'
#
loop_
_entity.id
_entity.type
_entity.pdbx_description
1 polymer ?
#
loop_
_entity_poly.entity_id
_entity_poly.type
_entity_poly.pdbx_seq_one_letter_code
_entity_poly.pdbx_strand_id
1 'polypeptide(L)'
;MKRNYKGIAVFGAPGSGKTTIAKLFSASFSSAKYVEALDLVLNPAASLKEKLPRSENNFIRTIGKIYNGRPWKNIPREEARNLSTYLKNRYSPSVIAKALVYIHRKRFPKKFIVISGIRGYRNSIYFKKSGYLAVYLKTPNKHLATRVSKRERFTKKAAEKERQIEERLFSTNKVERIAHLSFNTAVTTKEEIVTQIKALVEAIECKKCVNSSINSASIIGKSGLCDVCEKYERNFSRIPLQKELRFLLSLRNSGRERYDAMVGISGGKDSTVTLWEIKRMGFTPLAFSLDTHYYPKRIFSRAKQVAEKLNVEHERIDVGKYVRPVDRACFQRTADLYSERDSQELKERFRKWYAEGRRHYSVKCRHEIPFVRTCQLCRRLVIRAYYEEALKHGVSVVILGINEWAGLSQDSESKNFAFSAIRKLRPFRNKPPVYIVHLPFLLQRKIHDTEKILKKLGWKIPRGEKLIESNANSCLFARAAEDKARRMLGFHPDTTRLAREVTAGFITKKQAQEALTRIHNYRYSVKQVLQKAEMI
;
A
#
# COMPACT_ATOMS: atom_id res chain seq x y z
N MET A 1 19.68 4.28 -13.13
CA MET A 1 18.43 3.93 -12.39
C MET A 1 18.40 4.65 -11.05
N LYS A 2 17.33 5.40 -10.76
CA LYS A 2 17.14 6.04 -9.45
C LYS A 2 16.66 4.96 -8.46
N ARG A 3 17.46 4.63 -7.45
CA ARG A 3 17.09 3.64 -6.42
C ARG A 3 15.99 4.20 -5.52
N ASN A 4 15.04 3.35 -5.12
CA ASN A 4 13.94 3.77 -4.24
C ASN A 4 14.39 4.09 -2.80
N TYR A 5 15.60 3.67 -2.44
CA TYR A 5 16.20 3.88 -1.13
C TYR A 5 17.56 4.56 -1.26
N LYS A 6 17.93 5.34 -0.24
CA LYS A 6 19.27 5.95 -0.14
C LYS A 6 20.34 4.93 0.25
N GLY A 7 19.94 3.85 0.91
CA GLY A 7 20.83 2.82 1.42
C GLY A 7 20.07 1.73 2.17
N ILE A 8 20.81 0.76 2.71
CA ILE A 8 20.29 -0.37 3.50
C ILE A 8 20.85 -0.28 4.91
N ALA A 9 20.02 -0.51 5.92
CA ALA A 9 20.43 -0.63 7.31
C ALA A 9 20.07 -2.03 7.82
N VAL A 10 21.07 -2.82 8.19
CA VAL A 10 20.91 -4.23 8.59
C VAL A 10 20.89 -4.35 10.12
N PHE A 11 19.79 -4.87 10.64
CA PHE A 11 19.52 -5.11 12.05
C PHE A 11 19.41 -6.60 12.36
N GLY A 12 19.48 -6.95 13.64
CA GLY A 12 19.40 -8.33 14.11
C GLY A 12 20.17 -8.51 15.41
N ALA A 13 19.90 -9.61 16.09
CA ALA A 13 20.58 -9.95 17.34
C ALA A 13 22.10 -10.17 17.16
N PRO A 14 22.90 -10.13 18.24
CA PRO A 14 24.29 -10.56 18.27
C PRO A 14 24.51 -11.94 17.63
N GLY A 15 25.39 -12.06 16.63
CA GLY A 15 25.63 -13.33 15.93
C GLY A 15 24.65 -13.66 14.80
N SER A 16 23.72 -12.76 14.46
CA SER A 16 22.77 -12.97 13.36
C SER A 16 23.37 -12.87 11.95
N GLY A 17 24.66 -12.52 11.83
CA GLY A 17 25.35 -12.38 10.54
C GLY A 17 25.20 -11.01 9.86
N LYS A 18 24.80 -9.96 10.59
CA LYS A 18 24.58 -8.60 10.05
C LYS A 18 25.71 -8.11 9.15
N THR A 19 26.95 -8.15 9.65
CA THR A 19 28.15 -7.68 8.93
C THR A 19 28.37 -8.49 7.65
N THR A 20 28.24 -9.81 7.73
CA THR A 20 28.38 -10.70 6.57
C THR A 20 27.35 -10.36 5.48
N ILE A 21 26.08 -10.27 5.85
CA ILE A 21 24.99 -9.93 4.92
C ILE A 21 25.14 -8.50 4.37
N ALA A 22 25.55 -7.53 5.20
CA ALA A 22 25.79 -6.16 4.77
C ALA A 22 26.93 -6.06 3.74
N LYS A 23 28.03 -6.80 3.94
CA LYS A 23 29.11 -6.88 2.95
C LYS A 23 28.61 -7.51 1.63
N LEU A 24 27.81 -8.56 1.69
CA LEU A 24 27.20 -9.19 0.50
C LEU A 24 26.29 -8.21 -0.26
N PHE A 25 25.46 -7.44 0.44
CA PHE A 25 24.68 -6.38 -0.19
C PHE A 25 25.58 -5.33 -0.85
N SER A 26 26.65 -4.88 -0.19
CA SER A 26 27.55 -3.90 -0.78
C SER A 26 28.24 -4.41 -2.05
N ALA A 27 28.61 -5.69 -2.10
CA ALA A 27 29.15 -6.32 -3.30
C ALA A 27 28.10 -6.49 -4.41
N SER A 28 26.84 -6.65 -4.02
CA SER A 28 25.72 -6.91 -4.92
C SER A 28 25.18 -5.69 -5.67
N PHE A 29 25.47 -4.48 -5.20
CA PHE A 29 24.94 -3.24 -5.77
C PHE A 29 26.08 -2.38 -6.36
N SER A 30 25.98 -2.03 -7.64
CA SER A 30 26.92 -1.10 -8.27
C SER A 30 26.98 0.22 -7.48
N SER A 31 28.18 0.78 -7.30
CA SER A 31 28.44 2.01 -6.52
C SER A 31 28.06 1.98 -5.03
N ALA A 32 27.75 0.81 -4.45
CA ALA A 32 27.47 0.71 -3.04
C ALA A 32 28.75 0.74 -2.18
N LYS A 33 28.64 1.32 -0.99
CA LYS A 33 29.72 1.34 0.01
C LYS A 33 29.21 0.80 1.33
N TYR A 34 29.89 -0.23 1.82
CA TYR A 34 29.69 -0.77 3.15
C TYR A 34 30.27 0.17 4.20
N VAL A 35 29.53 0.36 5.29
CA VAL A 35 29.98 1.11 6.47
C VAL A 35 29.54 0.40 7.75
N GLU A 36 30.40 0.41 8.76
CA GLU A 36 30.10 -0.10 10.10
C GLU A 36 29.86 1.07 11.07
N ALA A 37 28.82 0.98 11.89
CA ALA A 37 28.55 1.98 12.92
C ALA A 37 29.67 2.09 13.95
N LEU A 38 30.35 0.97 14.23
CA LEU A 38 31.53 0.92 15.10
C LEU A 38 32.61 1.87 14.57
N ASP A 39 32.98 1.73 13.30
CA ASP A 39 34.07 2.48 12.68
C ASP A 39 33.75 3.96 12.49
N LEU A 40 32.50 4.27 12.11
CA LEU A 40 32.12 5.64 11.75
C LEU A 40 31.64 6.50 12.92
N VAL A 41 31.21 5.89 14.02
CA VAL A 41 30.60 6.63 15.13
C VAL A 41 31.23 6.24 16.46
N LEU A 42 31.27 4.96 16.79
CA LEU A 42 31.65 4.54 18.14
C LEU A 42 33.16 4.67 18.38
N ASN A 43 34.02 4.24 17.46
CA ASN A 43 35.47 4.38 17.57
C ASN A 43 35.88 5.87 17.65
N PRO A 44 35.38 6.78 16.77
CA PRO A 44 35.62 8.22 16.93
C PRO A 44 35.02 8.83 18.21
N ALA A 45 33.88 8.33 18.70
CA ALA A 45 33.31 8.82 19.96
C ALA A 45 34.13 8.35 21.16
N ALA A 46 34.67 7.12 21.12
CA ALA A 46 35.52 6.56 22.16
C ALA A 46 36.83 7.34 22.30
N SER A 47 37.43 7.77 21.18
CA SER A 47 38.66 8.56 21.22
C SER A 47 38.48 9.98 21.78
N LEU A 48 37.25 10.51 21.75
CA LEU A 48 36.93 11.81 22.33
C LEU A 48 36.69 11.75 23.85
N LYS A 49 36.41 10.57 24.44
CA LYS A 49 36.09 10.36 25.86
C LYS A 49 35.32 11.54 26.51
N GLU A 50 35.99 12.31 27.35
CA GLU A 50 35.43 13.42 28.15
C GLU A 50 35.14 14.70 27.34
N LYS A 51 35.74 14.83 26.15
CA LYS A 51 35.56 15.98 25.25
C LYS A 51 34.35 15.85 24.34
N LEU A 52 33.41 14.94 24.64
CA LEU A 52 32.19 14.77 23.86
C LEU A 52 31.30 16.03 23.93
N PRO A 53 30.92 16.63 22.79
CA PRO A 53 30.15 17.88 22.77
C PRO A 53 28.87 17.81 23.60
N ARG A 54 28.47 18.92 24.22
CA ARG A 54 27.24 18.96 25.05
C ARG A 54 25.97 18.76 24.22
N SER A 55 25.89 19.36 23.03
CA SER A 55 24.71 19.23 22.16
C SER A 55 24.85 18.08 21.15
N GLU A 56 23.74 17.40 20.86
CA GLU A 56 23.70 16.30 19.88
C GLU A 56 24.12 16.78 18.48
N ASN A 57 23.68 17.96 18.07
CA ASN A 57 24.04 18.53 16.76
C ASN A 57 25.55 18.76 16.64
N ASN A 58 26.19 19.26 17.70
CA ASN A 58 27.63 19.44 17.72
C ASN A 58 28.34 18.09 17.74
N PHE A 59 27.86 17.11 18.51
CA PHE A 59 28.37 15.73 18.48
C PHE A 59 28.34 15.16 17.05
N ILE A 60 27.19 15.22 16.37
CA ILE A 60 27.03 14.71 14.99
C ILE A 60 27.99 15.40 14.03
N ARG A 61 28.13 16.73 14.12
CA ARG A 61 29.06 17.50 13.27
C ARG A 61 30.51 17.12 13.55
N THR A 62 30.89 17.00 14.82
CA THR A 62 32.25 16.64 15.27
C THR A 62 32.63 15.24 14.80
N ILE A 63 31.77 14.24 15.01
CA ILE A 63 31.99 12.88 14.51
C ILE A 63 32.11 12.87 12.97
N GLY A 64 31.25 13.64 12.28
CA GLY A 64 31.33 13.79 10.83
C GLY A 64 32.63 14.43 10.31
N LYS A 65 33.26 15.31 11.11
CA LYS A 65 34.57 15.94 10.79
C LYS A 65 35.75 15.01 11.08
N ILE A 66 35.74 14.31 12.21
CA ILE A 66 36.88 13.49 12.71
C ILE A 66 37.19 12.28 11.83
N TYR A 67 36.27 11.85 10.96
CA TYR A 67 36.52 10.77 10.00
C TYR A 67 37.58 11.17 8.94
N ASN A 68 38.87 11.10 9.26
CA ASN A 68 39.96 11.26 8.30
C ASN A 68 40.89 10.05 8.40
N GLY A 69 40.53 8.93 7.77
CA GLY A 69 41.44 7.81 7.44
C GLY A 69 42.26 7.15 8.55
N ARG A 70 42.24 7.64 9.80
CA ARG A 70 43.09 7.16 10.89
C ARG A 70 42.57 5.80 11.36
N PRO A 71 43.43 4.78 11.46
CA PRO A 71 43.06 3.53 12.10
C PRO A 71 42.81 3.82 13.58
N TRP A 72 41.55 3.70 14.00
CA TRP A 72 41.19 3.75 15.41
C TRP A 72 41.47 2.39 16.03
N LYS A 73 41.95 2.38 17.28
CA LYS A 73 42.00 1.13 18.05
C LYS A 73 40.57 0.62 18.20
N ASN A 74 40.30 -0.57 17.67
CA ASN A 74 38.97 -1.17 17.77
C ASN A 74 38.63 -1.41 19.24
N ILE A 75 37.56 -0.77 19.71
CA ILE A 75 37.08 -0.98 21.07
C ILE A 75 36.43 -2.37 21.19
N PRO A 76 36.61 -3.08 22.32
CA PRO A 76 35.92 -4.34 22.57
C PRO A 76 34.40 -4.21 22.49
N ARG A 77 33.73 -5.33 22.25
CA ARG A 77 32.27 -5.40 22.09
C ARG A 77 31.49 -4.83 23.28
N GLU A 78 31.98 -5.08 24.49
CA GLU A 78 31.42 -4.58 25.74
C GLU A 78 31.56 -3.06 25.84
N GLU A 79 32.73 -2.52 25.54
CA GLU A 79 32.97 -1.07 25.52
C GLU A 79 32.08 -0.38 24.47
N ALA A 80 31.95 -0.97 23.27
CA ALA A 80 31.04 -0.48 22.25
C ALA A 80 29.56 -0.46 22.70
N ARG A 81 29.14 -1.46 23.50
CA ARG A 81 27.79 -1.52 24.09
C ARG A 81 27.59 -0.43 25.14
N ASN A 82 28.56 -0.27 26.03
CA ASN A 82 28.51 0.71 27.11
C ASN A 82 28.51 2.13 26.54
N LEU A 83 29.37 2.41 25.57
CA LEU A 83 29.38 3.68 24.85
C LEU A 83 28.09 3.93 24.07
N SER A 84 27.53 2.92 23.39
CA SER A 84 26.23 3.06 22.73
C SER A 84 25.11 3.43 23.70
N THR A 85 25.15 2.87 24.92
CA THR A 85 24.19 3.16 26.00
C THR A 85 24.39 4.58 26.53
N TYR A 86 25.63 4.97 26.79
CA TYR A 86 25.99 6.32 27.21
C TYR A 86 25.52 7.38 26.20
N LEU A 87 25.84 7.20 24.91
CA LEU A 87 25.43 8.13 23.85
C LEU A 87 23.90 8.21 23.72
N LYS A 88 23.20 7.08 23.83
CA LYS A 88 21.73 7.03 23.82
C LYS A 88 21.12 7.86 24.96
N ASN A 89 21.69 7.76 26.16
CA ASN A 89 21.17 8.43 27.36
C ASN A 89 21.55 9.92 27.41
N ARG A 90 22.75 10.27 26.96
CA ARG A 90 23.23 11.66 26.90
C ARG A 90 22.54 12.49 25.82
N TYR A 91 22.27 11.88 24.67
CA TYR A 91 21.65 12.54 23.53
C TYR A 91 20.26 11.94 23.29
N SER A 92 19.92 11.58 22.05
CA SER A 92 18.69 10.85 21.74
C SER A 92 18.93 9.35 21.47
N PRO A 93 17.90 8.51 21.65
CA PRO A 93 17.95 7.09 21.33
C PRO A 93 18.23 6.74 19.86
N SER A 94 18.26 7.73 18.96
CA SER A 94 18.59 7.56 17.54
C SER A 94 19.88 8.28 17.13
N VAL A 95 20.69 8.75 18.08
CA VAL A 95 21.90 9.55 17.81
C VAL A 95 22.88 8.86 16.85
N ILE A 96 23.07 7.54 16.98
CA ILE A 96 23.95 6.77 16.10
C ILE A 96 23.41 6.78 14.66
N ALA A 97 22.09 6.56 14.47
CA ALA A 97 21.47 6.64 13.15
C ALA A 97 21.54 8.07 12.57
N LYS A 98 21.32 9.10 13.38
CA LYS A 98 21.44 10.50 12.96
C LYS A 98 22.85 10.83 12.48
N ALA A 99 23.88 10.41 13.24
CA ALA A 99 25.27 10.59 12.87
C ALA A 99 25.61 9.88 11.54
N LEU A 100 25.21 8.63 11.38
CA LEU A 100 25.44 7.87 10.13
C LEU A 100 24.73 8.50 8.92
N VAL A 101 23.48 8.96 9.09
CA VAL A 101 22.75 9.65 8.02
C VAL A 101 23.41 10.98 7.66
N TYR A 102 23.92 11.72 8.64
CA TYR A 102 24.68 12.94 8.42
C TYR A 102 25.98 12.68 7.66
N ILE A 103 26.76 11.68 8.08
CA ILE A 103 28.02 11.27 7.42
C ILE A 103 27.75 10.85 5.97
N HIS A 104 26.73 10.04 5.73
CA HIS A 104 26.34 9.67 4.36
C HIS A 104 26.05 10.92 3.51
N ARG A 105 25.18 11.83 3.97
CA ARG A 105 24.84 13.04 3.19
C ARG A 105 26.04 13.92 2.90
N LYS A 106 26.98 14.04 3.83
CA LYS A 106 28.15 14.91 3.68
C LYS A 106 29.29 14.29 2.88
N ARG A 107 29.60 13.01 3.10
CA ARG A 107 30.80 12.37 2.52
C ARG A 107 30.52 11.41 1.39
N PHE A 108 29.32 10.83 1.36
CA PHE A 108 28.94 9.86 0.36
C PHE A 108 27.66 10.24 -0.40
N PRO A 109 27.43 11.52 -0.78
CA PRO A 109 26.13 12.00 -1.27
C PRO A 109 25.64 11.28 -2.54
N LYS A 110 26.57 10.69 -3.33
CA LYS A 110 26.29 9.97 -4.57
C LYS A 110 26.40 8.44 -4.43
N LYS A 111 26.73 7.90 -3.25
CA LYS A 111 26.91 6.45 -3.05
C LYS A 111 25.68 5.84 -2.40
N PHE A 112 25.44 4.56 -2.68
CA PHE A 112 24.42 3.79 -1.96
C PHE A 112 25.04 3.13 -0.74
N ILE A 113 24.64 3.53 0.46
CA ILE A 113 25.32 3.08 1.67
C ILE A 113 24.64 1.83 2.26
N VAL A 114 25.43 0.80 2.53
CA VAL A 114 24.99 -0.38 3.29
C VAL A 114 25.59 -0.34 4.68
N ILE A 115 24.74 -0.31 5.70
CA ILE A 115 25.12 -0.07 7.09
C ILE A 115 24.90 -1.32 7.93
N SER A 116 25.89 -1.72 8.72
CA SER A 116 25.69 -2.62 9.87
C SER A 116 26.32 -2.09 11.16
N GLY A 117 26.37 -2.92 12.21
CA GLY A 117 26.82 -2.52 13.54
C GLY A 117 25.82 -1.70 14.34
N ILE A 118 24.62 -1.46 13.79
CA ILE A 118 23.59 -0.65 14.44
C ILE A 118 22.79 -1.51 15.44
N ARG A 119 22.46 -0.92 16.58
CA ARG A 119 21.62 -1.52 17.63
C ARG A 119 20.33 -0.72 17.81
N GLY A 120 19.22 -1.41 18.06
CA GLY A 120 18.03 -0.84 18.67
C GLY A 120 16.92 -0.26 17.79
N TYR A 121 15.72 -0.31 18.36
CA TYR A 121 14.46 0.05 17.72
C TYR A 121 14.39 1.50 17.22
N ARG A 122 14.84 2.46 18.03
CA ARG A 122 14.75 3.89 17.70
C ARG A 122 15.66 4.31 16.54
N ASN A 123 16.84 3.69 16.43
CA ASN A 123 17.71 3.85 15.26
C ASN A 123 17.02 3.37 13.99
N SER A 124 16.36 2.19 14.02
CA SER A 124 15.66 1.66 12.84
C SER A 124 14.51 2.56 12.36
N ILE A 125 13.72 3.16 13.28
CA ILE A 125 12.69 4.14 12.93
C ILE A 125 13.30 5.34 12.19
N TYR A 126 14.42 5.86 12.69
CA TYR A 126 15.07 7.02 12.09
C TYR A 126 15.60 6.73 10.68
N PHE A 127 16.21 5.57 10.46
CA PHE A 127 16.65 5.14 9.14
C PHE A 127 15.49 5.04 8.15
N LYS A 128 14.36 4.44 8.55
CA LYS A 128 13.16 4.40 7.70
C LYS A 128 12.68 5.80 7.33
N LYS A 129 12.52 6.69 8.32
CA LYS A 129 12.12 8.09 8.10
C LYS A 129 13.10 8.85 7.19
N SER A 130 14.37 8.45 7.19
CA SER A 130 15.43 9.05 6.38
C SER A 130 15.55 8.48 4.96
N GLY A 131 14.71 7.50 4.58
CA GLY A 131 14.68 6.89 3.25
C GLY A 131 15.61 5.68 3.08
N TYR A 132 15.92 4.95 4.16
CA TYR A 132 16.73 3.72 4.10
C TYR A 132 15.87 2.47 4.23
N LEU A 133 16.30 1.42 3.55
CA LEU A 133 15.72 0.09 3.67
C LEU A 133 16.21 -0.57 4.96
N ALA A 134 15.37 -0.59 6.00
CA ALA A 134 15.61 -1.38 7.21
C ALA A 134 15.34 -2.88 6.97
N VAL A 135 16.36 -3.72 7.20
CA VAL A 135 16.34 -5.18 7.06
C VAL A 135 16.63 -5.81 8.42
N TYR A 136 15.83 -6.80 8.83
CA TYR A 136 16.06 -7.53 10.09
C TYR A 136 16.46 -8.97 9.82
N LEU A 137 17.52 -9.45 10.49
CA LEU A 137 17.95 -10.84 10.44
C LEU A 137 17.53 -11.53 11.73
N LYS A 138 16.53 -12.41 11.62
CA LYS A 138 16.07 -13.30 12.67
C LYS A 138 16.93 -14.55 12.65
N THR A 139 17.39 -14.98 13.82
CA THR A 139 18.15 -16.23 13.96
C THR A 139 17.69 -16.90 15.25
N PRO A 140 17.42 -18.22 15.26
CA PRO A 140 17.03 -18.91 16.48
C PRO A 140 18.08 -18.78 17.58
N ASN A 141 17.62 -18.64 18.83
CA ASN A 141 18.48 -18.36 19.99
C ASN A 141 19.64 -19.36 20.13
N LYS A 142 19.39 -20.66 19.90
CA LYS A 142 20.40 -21.73 19.97
C LYS A 142 21.61 -21.50 19.05
N HIS A 143 21.38 -20.90 17.88
CA HIS A 143 22.46 -20.62 16.92
C HIS A 143 23.18 -19.29 17.23
N LEU A 144 22.48 -18.32 17.83
CA LEU A 144 23.06 -17.01 18.19
C LEU A 144 24.14 -17.16 19.27
N ALA A 145 23.81 -17.82 20.39
CA ALA A 145 24.75 -18.00 21.50
C ALA A 145 26.00 -18.79 21.07
N THR A 146 25.82 -19.83 20.25
CA THR A 146 26.92 -20.63 19.69
C THR A 146 27.83 -19.80 18.78
N ARG A 147 27.27 -18.94 17.90
CA ARG A 147 28.05 -18.08 17.01
C ARG A 147 28.80 -16.99 17.76
N VAL A 148 28.18 -16.38 18.77
CA VAL A 148 28.82 -15.34 19.60
C VAL A 148 29.93 -15.96 20.47
N SER A 149 29.66 -17.10 21.10
CA SER A 149 30.64 -17.87 21.88
C SER A 149 31.90 -18.20 21.07
N LYS A 150 31.75 -18.75 19.85
CA LYS A 150 32.89 -19.06 18.97
C LYS A 150 33.68 -17.82 18.53
N ARG A 151 32.99 -16.70 18.25
CA ARG A 151 33.63 -15.49 17.72
C ARG A 151 34.40 -14.71 18.78
N GLU A 152 33.83 -14.59 19.98
CA GLU A 152 34.40 -13.79 21.07
C GLU A 152 35.16 -14.64 22.11
N ARG A 153 35.27 -15.96 21.89
CA ARG A 153 35.83 -16.95 22.84
C ARG A 153 35.13 -16.95 24.21
N PHE A 154 33.83 -16.62 24.25
CA PHE A 154 33.02 -16.67 25.47
C PHE A 154 32.42 -18.05 25.73
N THR A 155 32.07 -18.33 26.99
CA THR A 155 31.17 -19.46 27.31
C THR A 155 29.77 -19.20 26.72
N LYS A 156 29.01 -20.27 26.40
CA LYS A 156 27.62 -20.14 25.91
C LYS A 156 26.73 -19.35 26.88
N LYS A 157 26.94 -19.51 28.20
CA LYS A 157 26.20 -18.81 29.27
C LYS A 157 26.50 -17.30 29.27
N ALA A 158 27.77 -16.91 29.11
CA ALA A 158 28.16 -15.50 29.01
C ALA A 158 27.60 -14.83 27.74
N ALA A 159 27.64 -15.52 26.60
CA ALA A 159 27.07 -15.04 25.33
C ALA A 159 25.54 -14.80 25.43
N GLU A 160 24.81 -15.67 26.12
CA GLU A 160 23.36 -15.51 26.32
C GLU A 160 23.04 -14.35 27.27
N LYS A 161 23.78 -14.19 28.37
CA LYS A 161 23.64 -13.04 29.30
C LYS A 161 23.86 -11.72 28.56
N GLU A 162 24.91 -11.64 27.74
CA GLU A 162 25.22 -10.43 26.96
C GLU A 162 24.08 -10.07 25.99
N ARG A 163 23.50 -11.07 25.32
CA ARG A 163 22.38 -10.91 24.41
C ARG A 163 21.13 -10.37 25.11
N GLN A 164 20.81 -10.89 26.29
CA GLN A 164 19.66 -10.45 27.08
C GLN A 164 19.82 -8.99 27.55
N ILE A 165 21.03 -8.62 28.00
CA ILE A 165 21.36 -7.23 28.35
C ILE A 165 21.14 -6.32 27.13
N GLU A 166 21.65 -6.72 25.97
CA GLU A 166 21.54 -5.93 24.73
C GLU A 166 20.08 -5.78 24.28
N GLU A 167 19.26 -6.82 24.40
CA GLU A 167 17.83 -6.74 24.10
C GLU A 167 17.09 -5.82 25.09
N ARG A 168 17.40 -5.88 26.39
CA ARG A 168 16.82 -4.98 27.41
C ARG A 168 17.17 -3.51 27.11
N LEU A 169 18.42 -3.24 26.73
CA LEU A 169 18.89 -1.86 26.50
C LEU A 169 18.38 -1.25 25.19
N PHE A 170 18.29 -2.05 24.12
CA PHE A 170 18.06 -1.53 22.77
C PHE A 170 16.73 -1.97 22.14
N SER A 171 16.06 -2.98 22.70
CA SER A 171 14.84 -3.58 22.14
C SER A 171 14.99 -3.94 20.66
N THR A 172 16.11 -4.59 20.31
CA THR A 172 16.46 -4.84 18.91
C THR A 172 15.47 -5.80 18.25
N ASN A 173 14.87 -6.73 18.98
CA ASN A 173 13.86 -7.63 18.43
C ASN A 173 12.57 -6.89 18.02
N LYS A 174 12.26 -5.73 18.62
CA LYS A 174 11.13 -4.89 18.16
C LYS A 174 11.33 -4.35 16.74
N VAL A 175 12.56 -4.37 16.21
CA VAL A 175 12.84 -3.96 14.82
C VAL A 175 12.16 -4.89 13.81
N GLU A 176 12.04 -6.19 14.12
CA GLU A 176 11.37 -7.17 13.24
C GLU A 176 9.99 -6.68 12.79
N ARG A 177 9.21 -6.09 13.71
CA ARG A 177 7.85 -5.60 13.47
C ARG A 177 7.76 -4.41 12.53
N ILE A 178 8.85 -3.65 12.39
CA ILE A 178 8.87 -2.43 11.60
C ILE A 178 9.84 -2.51 10.42
N ALA A 179 10.68 -3.54 10.32
CA ALA A 179 11.57 -3.73 9.19
C ALA A 179 10.76 -3.91 7.90
N HIS A 180 11.30 -3.42 6.78
CA HIS A 180 10.67 -3.66 5.47
C HIS A 180 10.70 -5.16 5.15
N LEU A 181 11.83 -5.80 5.43
CA LEU A 181 12.05 -7.24 5.27
C LEU A 181 12.66 -7.83 6.54
N SER A 182 12.23 -9.04 6.87
CA SER A 182 12.76 -9.84 7.98
C SER A 182 13.08 -11.23 7.42
N PHE A 183 14.28 -11.72 7.65
CA PHE A 183 14.74 -13.01 7.14
C PHE A 183 15.12 -13.94 8.28
N ASN A 184 14.60 -15.16 8.27
CA ASN A 184 15.02 -16.19 9.20
C ASN A 184 16.27 -16.88 8.64
N THR A 185 17.44 -16.51 9.16
CA THR A 185 18.74 -17.00 8.67
C THR A 185 19.03 -18.47 9.01
N ALA A 186 18.07 -19.18 9.61
CA ALA A 186 18.13 -20.64 9.75
C ALA A 186 17.51 -21.38 8.55
N VAL A 187 16.64 -20.73 7.78
CA VAL A 187 15.90 -21.37 6.66
C VAL A 187 16.03 -20.61 5.34
N THR A 188 16.42 -19.34 5.38
CA THR A 188 16.65 -18.52 4.17
C THR A 188 18.15 -18.45 3.87
N THR A 189 18.52 -18.80 2.64
CA THR A 189 19.92 -18.74 2.18
C THR A 189 20.38 -17.30 2.00
N LYS A 190 21.71 -17.08 1.93
CA LYS A 190 22.24 -15.71 1.75
C LYS A 190 21.89 -15.17 0.36
N GLU A 191 21.88 -16.06 -0.62
CA GLU A 191 21.57 -15.82 -2.02
C GLU A 191 20.11 -15.37 -2.19
N GLU A 192 19.18 -16.05 -1.51
CA GLU A 192 17.77 -15.66 -1.45
C GLU A 192 17.58 -14.28 -0.80
N ILE A 193 18.27 -14.03 0.32
CA ILE A 193 18.22 -12.73 1.02
C ILE A 193 18.69 -11.62 0.07
N VAL A 194 19.82 -11.81 -0.61
CA VAL A 194 20.36 -10.85 -1.59
C VAL A 194 19.39 -10.63 -2.73
N THR A 195 18.79 -11.70 -3.27
CA THR A 195 17.85 -11.64 -4.40
C THR A 195 16.61 -10.83 -4.05
N GLN A 196 15.99 -11.11 -2.89
CA GLN A 196 14.81 -10.37 -2.43
C GLN A 196 15.13 -8.89 -2.15
N ILE A 197 16.33 -8.60 -1.66
CA ILE A 197 16.78 -7.23 -1.39
C ILE A 197 17.07 -6.47 -2.69
N LYS A 198 17.72 -7.11 -3.67
CA LYS A 198 17.91 -6.53 -5.00
C LYS A 198 16.57 -6.17 -5.64
N ALA A 199 15.62 -7.10 -5.66
CA ALA A 199 14.29 -6.87 -6.22
C ALA A 199 13.59 -5.64 -5.62
N LEU A 200 13.76 -5.39 -4.32
CA LEU A 200 13.14 -4.24 -3.65
C LEU A 200 13.91 -2.91 -3.86
N VAL A 201 15.24 -2.95 -3.86
CA VAL A 201 16.09 -1.76 -4.03
C VAL A 201 16.10 -1.27 -5.48
N GLU A 202 16.09 -2.21 -6.42
CA GLU A 202 16.13 -1.97 -7.86
C GLU A 202 14.72 -1.97 -8.48
N ALA A 203 13.69 -2.00 -7.62
CA ALA A 203 12.31 -1.95 -8.05
C ALA A 203 12.07 -0.76 -8.98
N ILE A 204 11.72 -1.08 -10.22
CA ILE A 204 11.40 -0.12 -11.27
C ILE A 204 9.96 0.37 -11.07
N GLU A 205 9.77 1.68 -11.06
CA GLU A 205 8.45 2.33 -11.11
C GLU A 205 8.09 2.64 -12.56
N CYS A 206 6.81 2.48 -12.91
CA CYS A 206 6.27 2.85 -14.21
C CYS A 206 6.50 4.35 -14.46
N LYS A 207 6.94 4.72 -15.67
CA LYS A 207 7.16 6.13 -16.04
C LYS A 207 5.86 6.95 -15.96
N LYS A 208 4.71 6.36 -16.30
CA LYS A 208 3.40 7.03 -16.37
C LYS A 208 2.63 7.03 -15.05
N CYS A 209 2.46 5.87 -14.41
CA CYS A 209 1.60 5.71 -13.24
C CYS A 209 2.38 5.32 -11.98
N VAL A 210 1.68 5.09 -10.87
CA VAL A 210 2.26 4.76 -9.55
C VAL A 210 2.56 3.27 -9.33
N ASN A 211 2.46 2.46 -10.39
CA ASN A 211 2.73 1.04 -10.32
C ASN A 211 4.24 0.76 -10.35
N SER A 212 4.67 -0.37 -9.78
CA SER A 212 6.08 -0.77 -9.76
C SER A 212 6.24 -2.27 -9.85
N SER A 213 7.45 -2.73 -10.15
CA SER A 213 7.84 -4.15 -10.16
C SER A 213 7.69 -4.86 -8.81
N ILE A 214 7.45 -4.14 -7.70
CA ILE A 214 7.11 -4.74 -6.40
C ILE A 214 5.69 -5.33 -6.45
N ASN A 215 4.81 -4.70 -7.23
CA ASN A 215 3.45 -5.17 -7.39
C ASN A 215 3.43 -6.39 -8.32
N SER A 216 3.38 -7.59 -7.75
CA SER A 216 3.31 -8.86 -8.51
C SER A 216 2.12 -8.94 -9.47
N ALA A 217 1.16 -8.03 -9.33
CA ALA A 217 0.05 -7.90 -10.24
C ALA A 217 0.39 -7.23 -11.59
N SER A 218 1.60 -6.73 -11.77
CA SER A 218 2.00 -5.93 -12.92
C SER A 218 3.45 -6.17 -13.30
N ILE A 219 3.75 -6.01 -14.59
CA ILE A 219 5.08 -6.19 -15.16
C ILE A 219 5.52 -4.87 -15.74
N ILE A 220 6.75 -4.43 -15.43
CA ILE A 220 7.35 -3.24 -16.06
C ILE A 220 8.15 -3.72 -17.28
N GLY A 221 7.72 -3.31 -18.47
CA GLY A 221 8.37 -3.64 -19.74
C GLY A 221 9.63 -2.80 -19.99
N LYS A 222 10.35 -3.13 -21.08
CA LYS A 222 11.57 -2.40 -21.50
C LYS A 222 11.31 -0.91 -21.80
N SER A 223 10.08 -0.56 -22.22
CA SER A 223 9.63 0.83 -22.40
C SER A 223 9.70 1.66 -21.11
N GLY A 224 9.72 1.00 -19.94
CA GLY A 224 9.59 1.61 -18.62
C GLY A 224 8.13 1.86 -18.24
N LEU A 225 7.17 1.38 -19.03
CA LEU A 225 5.75 1.37 -18.70
C LEU A 225 5.35 0.04 -18.08
N CYS A 226 4.33 0.07 -17.23
CA CYS A 226 3.68 -1.16 -16.79
C CYS A 226 2.77 -1.73 -17.88
N ASP A 227 2.54 -3.04 -17.85
CA ASP A 227 1.65 -3.78 -18.76
C ASP A 227 0.28 -3.11 -18.97
N VAL A 228 -0.29 -2.52 -17.90
CA VAL A 228 -1.55 -1.80 -17.96
C VAL A 228 -1.44 -0.48 -18.73
N CYS A 229 -0.39 0.32 -18.48
CA CYS A 229 -0.16 1.57 -19.19
C CYS A 229 0.19 1.33 -20.66
N GLU A 230 1.03 0.34 -20.93
CA GLU A 230 1.45 -0.04 -22.29
C GLU A 230 0.25 -0.52 -23.11
N LYS A 231 -0.60 -1.38 -22.53
CA LYS A 231 -1.85 -1.79 -23.16
C LYS A 231 -2.79 -0.60 -23.42
N TYR A 232 -2.90 0.32 -22.47
CA TYR A 232 -3.73 1.51 -22.65
C TYR A 232 -3.20 2.41 -23.77
N GLU A 233 -1.90 2.72 -23.79
CA GLU A 233 -1.31 3.58 -24.83
C GLU A 233 -1.43 2.99 -26.22
N ARG A 234 -1.28 1.67 -26.35
CA ARG A 234 -1.37 1.00 -27.64
C ARG A 234 -2.80 0.88 -28.18
N ASN A 235 -3.80 0.70 -27.31
CA ASN A 235 -5.14 0.30 -27.75
C ASN A 235 -6.26 1.29 -27.40
N PHE A 236 -5.99 2.32 -26.57
CA PHE A 236 -7.05 3.26 -26.19
C PHE A 236 -7.46 4.13 -27.39
N SER A 237 -8.77 4.19 -27.63
CA SER A 237 -9.39 5.08 -28.60
C SER A 237 -10.63 5.72 -27.99
N ARG A 238 -10.91 6.97 -28.40
CA ARG A 238 -12.14 7.68 -28.00
C ARG A 238 -13.36 7.24 -28.82
N ILE A 239 -13.17 6.61 -29.98
CA ILE A 239 -14.27 6.22 -30.87
C ILE A 239 -15.24 5.25 -30.19
N PRO A 240 -14.79 4.17 -29.51
CA PRO A 240 -15.68 3.31 -28.73
C PRO A 240 -16.47 4.08 -27.67
N LEU A 241 -15.83 5.02 -26.97
CA LEU A 241 -16.48 5.82 -25.93
C LEU A 241 -17.57 6.75 -26.50
N GLN A 242 -17.38 7.30 -27.69
CA GLN A 242 -18.42 8.09 -28.35
C GLN A 242 -19.63 7.23 -28.74
N LYS A 243 -19.41 5.99 -29.19
CA LYS A 243 -20.49 5.02 -29.45
C LYS A 243 -21.22 4.66 -28.15
N GLU A 244 -20.47 4.41 -27.08
CA GLU A 244 -21.02 4.13 -25.74
C GLU A 244 -21.81 5.30 -25.16
N LEU A 245 -21.39 6.55 -25.40
CA LEU A 245 -22.11 7.73 -24.97
C LEU A 245 -23.44 7.88 -25.71
N ARG A 246 -23.46 7.66 -27.03
CA ARG A 246 -24.71 7.62 -27.81
C ARG A 246 -25.64 6.52 -27.31
N PHE A 247 -25.09 5.33 -27.06
CA PHE A 247 -25.85 4.22 -26.49
C PHE A 247 -26.41 4.56 -25.10
N LEU A 248 -25.64 5.20 -24.22
CA LEU A 248 -26.16 5.66 -22.94
C LEU A 248 -27.33 6.63 -23.15
N LEU A 249 -27.15 7.66 -23.98
CA LEU A 249 -28.19 8.68 -24.23
C LEU A 249 -29.47 8.11 -24.86
N SER A 250 -29.38 7.00 -25.60
CA SER A 250 -30.56 6.30 -26.12
C SER A 250 -31.35 5.54 -25.06
N LEU A 251 -30.84 5.40 -23.83
CA LEU A 251 -31.55 4.78 -22.71
C LEU A 251 -32.39 5.77 -21.89
N ARG A 252 -32.39 7.06 -22.24
CA ARG A 252 -33.29 8.05 -21.60
C ARG A 252 -34.74 7.65 -21.82
N ASN A 253 -35.55 7.80 -20.79
CA ASN A 253 -36.96 7.38 -20.79
C ASN A 253 -37.16 5.87 -21.10
N SER A 254 -36.11 5.03 -20.96
CA SER A 254 -36.23 3.57 -21.18
C SER A 254 -36.72 2.79 -19.95
N GLY A 255 -36.98 3.51 -18.85
CA GLY A 255 -37.54 2.98 -17.62
C GLY A 255 -38.93 2.37 -17.82
N ARG A 256 -39.20 1.26 -17.14
CA ARG A 256 -40.55 0.66 -17.09
C ARG A 256 -41.47 1.33 -16.08
N GLU A 257 -40.88 2.07 -15.15
CA GLU A 257 -41.56 2.75 -14.05
C GLU A 257 -41.14 4.22 -14.03
N ARG A 258 -41.01 4.82 -12.83
CA ARG A 258 -40.71 6.23 -12.62
C ARG A 258 -39.29 6.66 -13.04
N TYR A 259 -38.34 5.73 -13.05
CA TYR A 259 -36.92 6.04 -13.30
C TYR A 259 -36.43 5.35 -14.56
N ASP A 260 -35.51 5.99 -15.28
CA ASP A 260 -34.83 5.42 -16.45
C ASP A 260 -33.38 5.01 -16.17
N ALA A 261 -32.83 5.41 -15.03
CA ALA A 261 -31.49 5.06 -14.59
C ALA A 261 -31.38 4.97 -13.06
N MET A 262 -30.43 4.16 -12.58
CA MET A 262 -29.98 4.19 -11.19
C MET A 262 -28.58 4.80 -11.09
N VAL A 263 -28.34 5.70 -10.14
CA VAL A 263 -27.04 6.37 -9.96
C VAL A 263 -26.48 6.11 -8.56
N GLY A 264 -25.34 5.42 -8.50
CA GLY A 264 -24.68 5.09 -7.25
C GLY A 264 -23.98 6.31 -6.64
N ILE A 265 -24.44 6.75 -5.47
CA ILE A 265 -23.89 7.90 -4.75
C ILE A 265 -23.35 7.56 -3.36
N SER A 266 -22.22 8.17 -3.03
CA SER A 266 -21.56 8.08 -1.71
C SER A 266 -21.47 9.44 -0.99
N GLY A 267 -21.97 10.50 -1.62
CA GLY A 267 -21.72 11.89 -1.21
C GLY A 267 -20.28 12.36 -1.47
N GLY A 268 -19.41 11.50 -2.04
CA GLY A 268 -18.06 11.84 -2.45
C GLY A 268 -18.01 12.67 -3.74
N LYS A 269 -16.83 13.20 -4.05
CA LYS A 269 -16.58 14.12 -5.17
C LYS A 269 -17.07 13.56 -6.51
N ASP A 270 -16.70 12.32 -6.83
CA ASP A 270 -16.92 11.77 -8.17
C ASP A 270 -18.40 11.43 -8.35
N SER A 271 -19.01 10.78 -7.36
CA SER A 271 -20.43 10.43 -7.39
C SER A 271 -21.36 11.65 -7.40
N THR A 272 -20.98 12.74 -6.71
CA THR A 272 -21.77 13.99 -6.72
C THR A 272 -21.83 14.58 -8.12
N VAL A 273 -20.68 14.69 -8.79
CA VAL A 273 -20.62 15.20 -10.17
C VAL A 273 -21.28 14.23 -11.15
N THR A 274 -21.16 12.91 -10.93
CA THR A 274 -21.89 11.91 -11.74
C THR A 274 -23.40 12.12 -11.68
N LEU A 275 -23.98 12.28 -10.49
CA LEU A 275 -25.43 12.50 -10.36
C LEU A 275 -25.87 13.81 -11.05
N TRP A 276 -25.11 14.89 -10.84
CA TRP A 276 -25.37 16.17 -11.51
C TRP A 276 -25.33 16.06 -13.03
N GLU A 277 -24.36 15.34 -13.59
CA GLU A 277 -24.21 15.20 -15.04
C GLU A 277 -25.37 14.42 -15.65
N ILE A 278 -25.76 13.30 -15.02
CA ILE A 278 -26.84 12.45 -15.52
C ILE A 278 -28.17 13.19 -15.53
N LYS A 279 -28.46 13.96 -14.48
CA LYS A 279 -29.64 14.84 -14.47
C LYS A 279 -29.58 15.86 -15.62
N ARG A 280 -28.43 16.47 -15.88
CA ARG A 280 -28.24 17.42 -17.01
C ARG A 280 -28.32 16.77 -18.39
N MET A 281 -28.04 15.47 -18.50
CA MET A 281 -28.19 14.72 -19.75
C MET A 281 -29.66 14.37 -20.05
N GLY A 282 -30.60 14.67 -19.14
CA GLY A 282 -32.03 14.47 -19.33
C GLY A 282 -32.54 13.10 -18.88
N PHE A 283 -31.82 12.42 -18.00
CA PHE A 283 -32.33 11.23 -17.31
C PHE A 283 -33.21 11.62 -16.12
N THR A 284 -34.08 10.70 -15.73
CA THR A 284 -34.84 10.72 -14.47
C THR A 284 -34.26 9.66 -13.53
N PRO A 285 -33.14 9.95 -12.83
CA PRO A 285 -32.44 8.94 -12.06
C PRO A 285 -33.09 8.66 -10.70
N LEU A 286 -32.99 7.41 -10.24
CA LEU A 286 -33.02 7.06 -8.81
C LEU A 286 -31.58 7.08 -8.28
N ALA A 287 -31.27 7.96 -7.34
CA ALA A 287 -29.98 7.90 -6.65
C ALA A 287 -30.00 6.78 -5.60
N PHE A 288 -28.90 6.06 -5.42
CA PHE A 288 -28.85 5.03 -4.39
C PHE A 288 -27.49 4.94 -3.68
N SER A 289 -27.50 4.47 -2.44
CA SER A 289 -26.30 4.13 -1.67
C SER A 289 -26.37 2.68 -1.22
N LEU A 290 -25.39 1.87 -1.60
CA LEU A 290 -25.25 0.51 -1.08
C LEU A 290 -24.70 0.55 0.34
N ASP A 291 -25.46 -0.01 1.28
CA ASP A 291 -25.03 -0.23 2.63
C ASP A 291 -24.41 -1.62 2.79
N THR A 292 -23.14 -1.63 3.11
CA THR A 292 -22.35 -2.84 3.37
C THR A 292 -22.16 -3.12 4.85
N HIS A 293 -22.77 -2.32 5.72
CA HIS A 293 -22.64 -2.30 7.17
C HIS A 293 -21.23 -1.94 7.69
N TYR A 294 -20.23 -1.81 6.80
CA TYR A 294 -18.89 -1.31 7.12
C TYR A 294 -18.55 0.03 6.44
N TYR A 295 -19.57 0.79 6.01
CA TYR A 295 -19.41 2.21 5.68
C TYR A 295 -19.59 3.09 6.93
N PRO A 296 -18.82 4.17 7.08
CA PRO A 296 -19.11 5.16 8.11
C PRO A 296 -20.51 5.76 7.91
N LYS A 297 -21.31 5.90 8.99
CA LYS A 297 -22.67 6.48 8.94
C LYS A 297 -22.75 7.82 8.18
N ARG A 298 -21.70 8.65 8.27
CA ARG A 298 -21.57 9.95 7.57
C ARG A 298 -21.65 9.85 6.03
N ILE A 299 -21.39 8.69 5.44
CA ILE A 299 -21.49 8.48 3.99
C ILE A 299 -22.95 8.59 3.54
N PHE A 300 -23.87 7.96 4.28
CA PHE A 300 -25.30 7.97 3.94
C PHE A 300 -25.93 9.35 4.12
N SER A 301 -25.60 10.05 5.21
CA SER A 301 -26.11 11.41 5.42
C SER A 301 -25.66 12.38 4.32
N ARG A 302 -24.41 12.25 3.85
CA ARG A 302 -23.89 13.07 2.74
C ARG A 302 -24.51 12.71 1.40
N ALA A 303 -24.68 11.42 1.13
CA ALA A 303 -25.36 10.96 -0.08
C ALA A 303 -26.78 11.54 -0.16
N LYS A 304 -27.53 11.45 0.95
CA LYS A 304 -28.87 12.04 1.06
C LYS A 304 -28.87 13.55 0.78
N GLN A 305 -27.99 14.30 1.45
CA GLN A 305 -27.87 15.75 1.23
C GLN A 305 -27.54 16.13 -0.22
N VAL A 306 -26.68 15.34 -0.89
CA VAL A 306 -26.36 15.56 -2.31
C VAL A 306 -27.58 15.31 -3.20
N ALA A 307 -28.34 14.24 -2.94
CA ALA A 307 -29.53 13.93 -3.70
C ALA A 307 -30.63 14.98 -3.50
N GLU A 308 -30.89 15.40 -2.26
CA GLU A 308 -31.81 16.49 -1.91
C GLU A 308 -31.43 17.79 -2.62
N LYS A 309 -30.14 18.17 -2.56
CA LYS A 309 -29.63 19.38 -3.23
C LYS A 309 -29.80 19.35 -4.75
N LEU A 310 -29.71 18.16 -5.35
CA LEU A 310 -29.90 17.97 -6.77
C LEU A 310 -31.35 17.68 -7.14
N ASN A 311 -32.28 17.70 -6.17
CA ASN A 311 -33.68 17.32 -6.33
C ASN A 311 -33.83 15.99 -7.08
N VAL A 312 -33.24 14.94 -6.49
CA VAL A 312 -33.29 13.55 -6.94
C VAL A 312 -33.64 12.66 -5.74
N GLU A 313 -34.50 11.67 -5.96
CA GLU A 313 -34.85 10.69 -4.94
C GLU A 313 -33.66 9.79 -4.58
N HIS A 314 -33.55 9.41 -3.30
CA HIS A 314 -32.44 8.62 -2.79
C HIS A 314 -32.89 7.42 -1.98
N GLU A 315 -32.42 6.23 -2.37
CA GLU A 315 -32.64 4.99 -1.64
C GLU A 315 -31.34 4.48 -1.00
N ARG A 316 -31.40 4.06 0.27
CA ARG A 316 -30.33 3.28 0.91
C ARG A 316 -30.67 1.80 0.79
N ILE A 317 -29.79 1.05 0.15
CA ILE A 317 -30.01 -0.36 -0.17
C ILE A 317 -29.09 -1.21 0.69
N ASP A 318 -29.66 -2.04 1.57
CA ASP A 318 -28.91 -3.04 2.32
C ASP A 318 -28.42 -4.16 1.38
N VAL A 319 -27.09 -4.38 1.35
CA VAL A 319 -26.49 -5.45 0.54
C VAL A 319 -26.39 -6.80 1.24
N GLY A 320 -26.70 -6.88 2.54
CA GLY A 320 -26.70 -8.10 3.34
C GLY A 320 -27.53 -9.21 2.70
N LYS A 321 -28.67 -8.84 2.09
CA LYS A 321 -29.55 -9.76 1.33
C LYS A 321 -28.91 -10.39 0.09
N TYR A 322 -27.82 -9.83 -0.42
CA TYR A 322 -27.08 -10.34 -1.58
C TYR A 322 -25.84 -11.16 -1.21
N VAL A 323 -25.53 -11.29 0.08
CA VAL A 323 -24.36 -12.03 0.56
C VAL A 323 -24.65 -13.54 0.51
N ARG A 324 -23.85 -14.28 -0.25
CA ARG A 324 -23.99 -15.75 -0.35
C ARG A 324 -23.22 -16.45 0.77
N PRO A 325 -23.54 -17.72 1.08
CA PRO A 325 -22.75 -18.53 2.02
C PRO A 325 -21.24 -18.56 1.70
N VAL A 326 -20.89 -18.75 0.42
CA VAL A 326 -19.49 -18.71 -0.04
C VAL A 326 -18.82 -17.34 0.21
N ASP A 327 -19.58 -16.25 0.15
CA ASP A 327 -19.03 -14.91 0.39
C ASP A 327 -18.78 -14.70 1.88
N ARG A 328 -19.67 -15.20 2.77
CA ARG A 328 -19.46 -15.23 4.23
C ARG A 328 -18.20 -16.04 4.59
N ALA A 329 -18.04 -17.23 4.00
CA ALA A 329 -16.82 -18.03 4.17
C ALA A 329 -15.56 -17.28 3.72
N CYS A 330 -15.62 -16.53 2.61
CA CYS A 330 -14.51 -15.67 2.19
C CYS A 330 -14.22 -14.52 3.18
N PHE A 331 -15.26 -13.91 3.76
CA PHE A 331 -15.09 -12.90 4.81
C PHE A 331 -14.43 -13.49 6.06
N GLN A 332 -14.86 -14.68 6.50
CA GLN A 332 -14.28 -15.38 7.64
C GLN A 332 -12.79 -15.69 7.41
N ARG A 333 -12.46 -16.33 6.27
CA ARG A 333 -11.06 -16.62 5.90
C ARG A 333 -10.22 -15.35 5.79
N THR A 334 -10.80 -14.26 5.29
CA THR A 334 -10.12 -12.95 5.25
C THR A 334 -9.87 -12.42 6.66
N ALA A 335 -10.85 -12.48 7.56
CA ALA A 335 -10.68 -12.08 8.95
C ALA A 335 -9.57 -12.89 9.65
N ASP A 336 -9.51 -14.19 9.41
CA ASP A 336 -8.51 -15.07 9.99
C ASP A 336 -7.10 -14.72 9.49
N LEU A 337 -6.91 -14.60 8.17
CA LEU A 337 -5.64 -14.18 7.57
C LEU A 337 -5.14 -12.84 8.14
N TYR A 338 -6.05 -11.88 8.32
CA TYR A 338 -5.72 -10.58 8.89
C TYR A 338 -5.50 -10.60 10.40
N SER A 339 -5.94 -11.65 11.11
CA SER A 339 -5.74 -11.82 12.56
C SER A 339 -4.42 -12.50 12.92
N GLU A 340 -3.79 -13.20 11.97
CA GLU A 340 -2.51 -13.88 12.20
C GLU A 340 -1.37 -12.92 12.58
N ARG A 341 -0.41 -13.37 13.39
CA ARG A 341 0.75 -12.56 13.77
C ARG A 341 1.68 -12.34 12.58
N ASP A 342 2.24 -11.14 12.45
CA ASP A 342 3.19 -10.80 11.38
C ASP A 342 4.39 -11.77 11.40
N SER A 343 4.59 -12.51 10.30
CA SER A 343 5.72 -13.40 10.05
C SER A 343 6.15 -13.36 8.58
N GLN A 344 7.28 -13.97 8.23
CA GLN A 344 7.72 -14.02 6.83
C GLN A 344 6.84 -14.98 6.00
N GLU A 345 6.44 -16.10 6.58
CA GLU A 345 5.51 -17.06 5.98
C GLU A 345 4.15 -16.41 5.70
N LEU A 346 3.68 -15.54 6.63
CA LEU A 346 2.48 -14.76 6.41
C LEU A 346 2.65 -13.77 5.25
N LYS A 347 3.80 -13.09 5.11
CA LYS A 347 4.07 -12.20 3.97
C LYS A 347 3.97 -12.96 2.63
N GLU A 348 4.52 -14.16 2.55
CA GLU A 348 4.44 -15.01 1.36
C GLU A 348 3.00 -15.43 1.07
N ARG A 349 2.24 -15.84 2.08
CA ARG A 349 0.80 -16.13 1.94
C ARG A 349 0.00 -14.91 1.49
N PHE A 350 0.29 -13.71 2.01
CA PHE A 350 -0.33 -12.47 1.55
C PHE A 350 -0.03 -12.19 0.07
N ARG A 351 1.22 -12.35 -0.37
CA ARG A 351 1.58 -12.16 -1.79
C ARG A 351 0.89 -13.19 -2.68
N LYS A 352 0.82 -14.45 -2.25
CA LYS A 352 0.07 -15.52 -2.94
C LYS A 352 -1.40 -15.13 -3.07
N TRP A 353 -2.08 -14.83 -1.97
CA TRP A 353 -3.51 -14.50 -1.98
C TRP A 353 -3.83 -13.20 -2.70
N TYR A 354 -2.91 -12.23 -2.70
CA TYR A 354 -3.04 -11.02 -3.50
C TYR A 354 -3.04 -11.33 -5.01
N ALA A 355 -2.16 -12.24 -5.46
CA ALA A 355 -2.14 -12.69 -6.84
C ALA A 355 -3.41 -13.50 -7.20
N GLU A 356 -3.76 -14.47 -6.35
CA GLU A 356 -4.91 -15.35 -6.57
C GLU A 356 -6.25 -14.63 -6.51
N GLY A 357 -6.41 -13.62 -5.63
CA GLY A 357 -7.67 -12.88 -5.48
C GLY A 357 -8.18 -12.27 -6.79
N ARG A 358 -7.30 -11.99 -7.75
CA ARG A 358 -7.68 -11.53 -9.09
C ARG A 358 -8.38 -12.59 -9.95
N ARG A 359 -8.18 -13.87 -9.69
CA ARG A 359 -8.85 -14.96 -10.43
C ARG A 359 -10.23 -15.29 -9.85
N HIS A 360 -10.51 -14.88 -8.62
CA HIS A 360 -11.66 -15.37 -7.85
C HIS A 360 -12.67 -14.28 -7.41
N TYR A 361 -12.56 -13.05 -7.92
CA TYR A 361 -13.48 -11.95 -7.56
C TYR A 361 -14.77 -11.90 -8.40
N SER A 362 -14.95 -12.81 -9.35
CA SER A 362 -16.17 -12.90 -10.15
C SER A 362 -17.37 -13.28 -9.29
N VAL A 363 -18.55 -12.72 -9.59
CA VAL A 363 -19.83 -13.09 -8.95
C VAL A 363 -20.21 -14.55 -9.17
N LYS A 364 -19.63 -15.21 -10.20
CA LYS A 364 -19.84 -16.64 -10.48
C LYS A 364 -18.91 -17.56 -9.68
N CYS A 365 -17.88 -17.01 -9.03
CA CYS A 365 -16.90 -17.79 -8.31
C CYS A 365 -17.52 -18.45 -7.07
N ARG A 366 -17.21 -19.73 -6.87
CA ARG A 366 -17.62 -20.56 -5.72
C ARG A 366 -16.46 -20.91 -4.77
N HIS A 367 -15.26 -20.43 -5.06
CA HIS A 367 -14.10 -20.69 -4.20
C HIS A 367 -14.18 -19.86 -2.91
N GLU A 368 -13.89 -20.53 -1.80
CA GLU A 368 -13.79 -19.95 -0.46
C GLU A 368 -12.32 -19.62 -0.14
N ILE A 369 -11.90 -18.41 -0.50
CA ILE A 369 -10.52 -17.97 -0.29
C ILE A 369 -10.49 -16.65 0.49
N PRO A 370 -9.39 -16.34 1.19
CA PRO A 370 -9.19 -15.01 1.74
C PRO A 370 -8.87 -14.00 0.64
N PHE A 371 -9.22 -12.73 0.85
CA PHE A 371 -8.92 -11.62 -0.05
C PHE A 371 -8.04 -10.56 0.61
N VAL A 372 -6.85 -10.34 0.06
CA VAL A 372 -5.96 -9.24 0.51
C VAL A 372 -6.48 -7.88 0.04
N ARG A 373 -7.15 -7.82 -1.12
CA ARG A 373 -7.84 -6.60 -1.56
C ARG A 373 -9.31 -6.69 -1.18
N THR A 374 -9.68 -6.00 -0.11
CA THR A 374 -11.05 -5.98 0.43
C THR A 374 -12.10 -5.61 -0.63
N CYS A 375 -11.79 -4.68 -1.53
CA CYS A 375 -12.67 -4.29 -2.64
C CYS A 375 -12.96 -5.42 -3.63
N GLN A 376 -12.09 -6.44 -3.76
CA GLN A 376 -12.37 -7.60 -4.60
C GLN A 376 -13.45 -8.50 -3.98
N LEU A 377 -13.43 -8.68 -2.67
CA LEU A 377 -14.47 -9.41 -1.96
C LEU A 377 -15.79 -8.64 -1.98
N CYS A 378 -15.77 -7.33 -1.69
CA CYS A 378 -16.94 -6.45 -1.79
C CYS A 378 -17.55 -6.41 -3.20
N ARG A 379 -16.78 -6.64 -4.26
CA ARG A 379 -17.31 -6.70 -5.63
C ARG A 379 -18.24 -7.90 -5.86
N ARG A 380 -18.09 -9.00 -5.11
CA ARG A 380 -18.90 -10.23 -5.23
C ARG A 380 -20.36 -10.01 -4.81
N LEU A 381 -20.61 -9.13 -3.84
CA LEU A 381 -21.94 -8.71 -3.38
C LEU A 381 -22.46 -7.51 -4.19
N VAL A 382 -21.65 -6.45 -4.35
CA VAL A 382 -22.08 -5.18 -4.96
C VAL A 382 -22.56 -5.34 -6.41
N ILE A 383 -21.90 -6.17 -7.22
CA ILE A 383 -22.35 -6.39 -8.62
C ILE A 383 -23.70 -7.11 -8.68
N ARG A 384 -23.99 -7.99 -7.72
CA ARG A 384 -25.31 -8.65 -7.63
C ARG A 384 -26.39 -7.65 -7.26
N ALA A 385 -26.12 -6.81 -6.25
CA ALA A 385 -27.01 -5.74 -5.84
C ALA A 385 -27.36 -4.82 -7.01
N TYR A 386 -26.37 -4.35 -7.78
CA TYR A 386 -26.63 -3.53 -8.97
C TYR A 386 -27.57 -4.19 -9.97
N TYR A 387 -27.41 -5.50 -10.21
CA TYR A 387 -28.23 -6.21 -11.18
C TYR A 387 -29.66 -6.41 -10.67
N GLU A 388 -29.80 -6.91 -9.44
CA GLU A 388 -31.10 -7.27 -8.88
C GLU A 388 -31.96 -6.03 -8.56
N GLU A 389 -31.35 -4.95 -8.05
CA GLU A 389 -32.07 -3.70 -7.79
C GLU A 389 -32.45 -2.97 -9.09
N ALA A 390 -31.59 -2.99 -10.11
CA ALA A 390 -31.95 -2.41 -11.41
C ALA A 390 -33.21 -3.07 -11.99
N LEU A 391 -33.31 -4.41 -11.89
CA LEU A 391 -34.51 -5.12 -12.32
C LEU A 391 -35.74 -4.79 -11.47
N LYS A 392 -35.57 -4.69 -10.15
CA LYS A 392 -36.65 -4.34 -9.22
C LYS A 392 -37.25 -2.97 -9.52
N HIS A 393 -36.42 -2.00 -9.91
CA HIS A 393 -36.86 -0.64 -10.26
C HIS A 393 -37.17 -0.45 -11.76
N GLY A 394 -37.21 -1.54 -12.54
CA GLY A 394 -37.54 -1.46 -13.97
C GLY A 394 -36.53 -0.68 -14.82
N VAL A 395 -35.28 -0.53 -14.38
CA VAL A 395 -34.22 0.19 -15.11
C VAL A 395 -33.25 -0.75 -15.81
N SER A 396 -32.71 -0.31 -16.94
CA SER A 396 -31.72 -1.06 -17.72
C SER A 396 -30.27 -0.61 -17.46
N VAL A 397 -30.06 0.48 -16.72
CA VAL A 397 -28.74 1.11 -16.56
C VAL A 397 -28.44 1.55 -15.13
N VAL A 398 -27.22 1.24 -14.67
CA VAL A 398 -26.66 1.67 -13.38
C VAL A 398 -25.39 2.48 -13.65
N ILE A 399 -25.31 3.69 -13.11
CA ILE A 399 -24.27 4.67 -13.41
C ILE A 399 -23.46 4.97 -12.16
N LEU A 400 -22.12 4.89 -12.29
CA LEU A 400 -21.19 4.97 -11.17
C LEU A 400 -20.13 6.05 -11.41
N GLY A 401 -19.74 6.73 -10.33
CA GLY A 401 -18.63 7.69 -10.30
C GLY A 401 -17.25 7.03 -10.24
N ILE A 402 -16.95 6.11 -11.17
CA ILE A 402 -15.67 5.40 -11.25
C ILE A 402 -14.84 5.93 -12.42
N ASN A 403 -13.58 6.26 -12.15
CA ASN A 403 -12.68 6.95 -13.09
C ASN A 403 -11.79 5.99 -13.93
N GLU A 404 -12.07 4.69 -13.90
CA GLU A 404 -11.38 3.66 -14.68
C GLU A 404 -12.36 2.92 -15.61
N TRP A 405 -11.85 2.20 -16.60
CA TRP A 405 -12.68 1.40 -17.52
C TRP A 405 -13.46 0.28 -16.81
N ALA A 406 -14.66 -0.02 -17.29
CA ALA A 406 -15.53 -1.08 -16.78
C ALA A 406 -15.20 -2.46 -17.38
N GLY A 407 -14.66 -2.46 -18.60
CA GLY A 407 -14.35 -3.65 -19.38
C GLY A 407 -13.11 -3.50 -20.25
N LEU A 408 -12.49 -4.63 -20.51
CA LEU A 408 -11.50 -4.85 -21.56
C LEU A 408 -12.04 -6.03 -22.36
N SER A 409 -12.51 -5.78 -23.58
CA SER A 409 -12.87 -6.83 -24.53
C SER A 409 -11.84 -6.87 -25.63
N GLN A 410 -11.54 -8.05 -26.16
CA GLN A 410 -10.91 -8.13 -27.46
C GLN A 410 -11.96 -7.73 -28.48
N ASP A 411 -11.62 -6.76 -29.32
CA ASP A 411 -12.34 -6.46 -30.55
C ASP A 411 -12.34 -7.73 -31.41
N SER A 412 -13.53 -8.17 -31.80
CA SER A 412 -13.75 -9.39 -32.57
C SER A 412 -13.14 -9.34 -33.96
N GLU A 413 -12.97 -8.14 -34.53
CA GLU A 413 -12.46 -7.95 -35.89
C GLU A 413 -10.93 -7.73 -35.89
N SER A 414 -10.42 -6.96 -34.92
CA SER A 414 -9.01 -6.52 -34.95
C SER A 414 -8.07 -7.25 -33.99
N LYS A 415 -8.57 -8.16 -33.14
CA LYS A 415 -7.84 -8.76 -31.99
C LYS A 415 -7.26 -7.72 -31.00
N ASN A 416 -7.50 -6.42 -31.20
CA ASN A 416 -7.04 -5.35 -30.32
C ASN A 416 -7.92 -5.23 -29.08
N PHE A 417 -7.39 -4.68 -27.99
CA PHE A 417 -8.17 -4.49 -26.77
C PHE A 417 -9.02 -3.22 -26.85
N ALA A 418 -10.34 -3.33 -26.82
CA ALA A 418 -11.23 -2.19 -26.67
C ALA A 418 -11.42 -1.86 -25.18
N PHE A 419 -11.09 -0.62 -24.81
CA PHE A 419 -11.38 -0.07 -23.48
C PHE A 419 -12.81 0.44 -23.44
N SER A 420 -13.62 -0.15 -22.57
CA SER A 420 -15.05 0.13 -22.47
C SER A 420 -15.40 0.77 -21.13
N ALA A 421 -16.21 1.82 -21.17
CA ALA A 421 -16.81 2.42 -19.97
C ALA A 421 -18.10 1.71 -19.55
N ILE A 422 -18.65 0.83 -20.39
CA ILE A 422 -19.94 0.15 -20.16
C ILE A 422 -19.75 -1.36 -20.05
N ARG A 423 -20.08 -1.93 -18.91
CA ARG A 423 -20.13 -3.39 -18.72
C ARG A 423 -21.58 -3.88 -18.79
N LYS A 424 -21.88 -4.73 -19.78
CA LYS A 424 -23.15 -5.47 -19.85
C LYS A 424 -23.17 -6.62 -18.84
N LEU A 425 -24.11 -6.59 -17.91
CA LEU A 425 -24.41 -7.69 -16.99
C LEU A 425 -25.63 -8.46 -17.48
N ARG A 426 -25.43 -9.74 -17.80
CA ARG A 426 -26.53 -10.67 -18.11
C ARG A 426 -26.25 -12.04 -17.47
N PRO A 427 -26.38 -12.15 -16.13
CA PRO A 427 -26.10 -13.38 -15.41
C PRO A 427 -27.09 -14.51 -15.72
N PHE A 428 -28.33 -14.18 -16.11
CA PHE A 428 -29.38 -15.14 -16.45
C PHE A 428 -29.84 -14.95 -17.90
N ARG A 429 -30.00 -16.04 -18.66
CA ARG A 429 -30.38 -15.99 -20.09
C ARG A 429 -31.78 -15.40 -20.30
N ASN A 430 -32.71 -15.75 -19.41
CA ASN A 430 -34.12 -15.38 -19.41
C ASN A 430 -34.42 -14.00 -18.81
N LYS A 431 -33.42 -13.28 -18.29
CA LYS A 431 -33.60 -11.92 -17.74
C LYS A 431 -32.92 -10.89 -18.63
N PRO A 432 -33.45 -9.64 -18.68
CA PRO A 432 -32.85 -8.59 -19.47
C PRO A 432 -31.44 -8.23 -18.95
N PRO A 433 -30.58 -7.68 -19.82
CA PRO A 433 -29.28 -7.18 -19.41
C PRO A 433 -29.42 -5.88 -18.61
N VAL A 434 -28.48 -5.65 -17.70
CA VAL A 434 -28.27 -4.35 -17.03
C VAL A 434 -26.90 -3.81 -17.43
N TYR A 435 -26.82 -2.54 -17.79
CA TYR A 435 -25.59 -1.87 -18.22
C TYR A 435 -24.98 -1.09 -17.07
N ILE A 436 -23.74 -1.42 -16.67
CA ILE A 436 -22.99 -0.68 -15.66
C ILE A 436 -22.09 0.32 -16.33
N VAL A 437 -22.28 1.60 -16.06
CA VAL A 437 -21.58 2.70 -16.70
C VAL A 437 -20.61 3.36 -15.72
N HIS A 438 -19.33 3.41 -16.09
CA HIS A 438 -18.32 4.20 -15.39
C HIS A 438 -18.26 5.59 -16.03
N LEU A 439 -19.16 6.49 -15.61
CA LEU A 439 -19.42 7.74 -16.33
C LEU A 439 -18.20 8.67 -16.44
N PRO A 440 -17.39 8.90 -15.39
CA PRO A 440 -16.22 9.75 -15.52
C PRO A 440 -15.22 9.24 -16.57
N PHE A 441 -15.04 7.92 -16.68
CA PHE A 441 -14.20 7.33 -17.72
C PHE A 441 -14.84 7.47 -19.11
N LEU A 442 -16.16 7.24 -19.23
CA LEU A 442 -16.90 7.44 -20.49
C LEU A 442 -16.69 8.86 -21.05
N LEU A 443 -16.77 9.85 -20.16
CA LEU A 443 -16.63 11.27 -20.51
C LEU A 443 -15.18 11.76 -20.55
N GLN A 444 -14.20 10.89 -20.28
CA GLN A 444 -12.78 11.24 -20.20
C GLN A 444 -12.52 12.44 -19.26
N ARG A 445 -13.26 12.47 -18.13
CA ARG A 445 -13.23 13.55 -17.16
C ARG A 445 -11.84 13.70 -16.56
N LYS A 446 -11.41 14.93 -16.27
CA LYS A 446 -10.23 15.21 -15.44
C LYS A 446 -10.66 15.70 -14.06
N ILE A 447 -9.75 15.57 -13.09
CA ILE A 447 -10.00 16.07 -11.73
C ILE A 447 -10.34 17.56 -11.71
N HIS A 448 -9.71 18.37 -12.58
CA HIS A 448 -9.97 19.80 -12.67
C HIS A 448 -11.42 20.13 -13.09
N ASP A 449 -12.00 19.34 -14.00
CA ASP A 449 -13.40 19.51 -14.42
C ASP A 449 -14.35 19.16 -13.28
N THR A 450 -13.99 18.12 -12.51
CA THR A 450 -14.70 17.70 -11.30
C THR A 450 -14.72 18.83 -10.27
N GLU A 451 -13.56 19.45 -10.00
CA GLU A 451 -13.44 20.57 -9.06
C GLU A 451 -14.29 21.78 -9.48
N LYS A 452 -14.31 22.14 -10.77
CA LYS A 452 -15.14 23.23 -11.30
C LYS A 452 -16.61 22.98 -11.02
N ILE A 453 -17.11 21.77 -11.25
CA ILE A 453 -18.52 21.44 -11.02
C ILE A 453 -18.83 21.43 -9.52
N LEU A 454 -17.95 20.86 -8.69
CA LEU A 454 -18.13 20.86 -7.24
C LEU A 454 -18.18 22.27 -6.65
N LYS A 455 -17.36 23.19 -7.17
CA LYS A 455 -17.41 24.61 -6.79
C LYS A 455 -18.77 25.24 -7.12
N LYS A 456 -19.30 25.00 -8.33
CA LYS A 456 -20.65 25.46 -8.73
C LYS A 456 -21.74 24.89 -7.82
N LEU A 457 -21.59 23.65 -7.40
CA LEU A 457 -22.50 22.98 -6.47
C LEU A 457 -22.29 23.39 -5.01
N GLY A 458 -21.34 24.28 -4.68
CA GLY A 458 -20.99 24.61 -3.30
C GLY A 458 -20.60 23.38 -2.45
N TRP A 459 -20.14 22.31 -3.09
CA TRP A 459 -19.70 21.10 -2.40
C TRP A 459 -18.35 21.37 -1.73
N LYS A 460 -18.23 21.00 -0.45
CA LYS A 460 -17.02 21.22 0.35
C LYS A 460 -16.35 19.90 0.67
N ILE A 461 -15.02 19.91 0.67
CA ILE A 461 -14.23 18.76 1.12
C ILE A 461 -14.59 18.47 2.58
N PRO A 462 -14.96 17.23 2.93
CA PRO A 462 -15.23 16.87 4.30
C PRO A 462 -14.08 17.13 5.27
N ARG A 463 -14.40 17.49 6.51
CA ARG A 463 -13.40 17.69 7.57
C ARG A 463 -12.55 16.44 7.74
N GLY A 464 -11.23 16.61 7.64
CA GLY A 464 -10.24 15.55 7.80
C GLY A 464 -10.02 14.68 6.57
N GLU A 465 -10.72 14.93 5.46
CA GLU A 465 -10.54 14.21 4.19
C GLU A 465 -9.74 15.08 3.20
N LYS A 466 -9.22 14.45 2.15
CA LYS A 466 -8.60 15.13 0.99
C LYS A 466 -9.41 14.79 -0.27
N LEU A 467 -9.23 15.60 -1.31
CA LEU A 467 -9.93 15.38 -2.56
C LEU A 467 -9.55 14.04 -3.23
N ILE A 468 -8.28 13.66 -3.16
CA ILE A 468 -7.76 12.42 -3.73
C ILE A 468 -7.15 11.59 -2.60
N GLU A 469 -7.73 10.41 -2.35
CA GLU A 469 -7.35 9.52 -1.26
C GLU A 469 -7.45 8.05 -1.67
N SER A 470 -6.94 7.17 -0.80
CA SER A 470 -7.17 5.74 -0.90
C SER A 470 -8.61 5.37 -0.50
N ASN A 471 -9.04 4.17 -0.87
CA ASN A 471 -10.35 3.62 -0.47
C ASN A 471 -10.56 3.55 1.06
N ALA A 472 -9.49 3.58 1.86
CA ALA A 472 -9.56 3.56 3.31
C ALA A 472 -10.21 4.82 3.90
N ASN A 473 -10.26 5.94 3.16
CA ASN A 473 -11.00 7.11 3.62
C ASN A 473 -12.51 6.79 3.78
N SER A 474 -13.10 6.12 2.80
CA SER A 474 -14.56 5.94 2.74
C SER A 474 -15.04 4.59 3.26
N CYS A 475 -14.19 3.56 3.33
CA CYS A 475 -14.59 2.19 3.70
C CYS A 475 -13.86 1.71 4.96
N LEU A 476 -14.59 1.33 6.02
CA LEU A 476 -13.99 0.87 7.29
C LEU A 476 -13.28 -0.48 7.15
N PHE A 477 -13.77 -1.36 6.27
CA PHE A 477 -13.11 -2.63 5.99
C PHE A 477 -11.77 -2.42 5.26
N ALA A 478 -11.74 -1.56 4.24
CA ALA A 478 -10.49 -1.18 3.58
C ALA A 478 -9.53 -0.48 4.57
N ARG A 479 -10.05 0.39 5.44
CA ARG A 479 -9.27 1.09 6.45
C ARG A 479 -8.61 0.15 7.47
N ALA A 480 -9.36 -0.82 7.99
CA ALA A 480 -8.82 -1.82 8.92
C ALA A 480 -7.76 -2.73 8.27
N ALA A 481 -7.87 -2.98 6.96
CA ALA A 481 -6.95 -3.83 6.23
C ALA A 481 -5.68 -3.10 5.73
N GLU A 482 -5.74 -1.78 5.52
CA GLU A 482 -4.75 -0.99 4.76
C GLU A 482 -3.31 -1.18 5.26
N ASP A 483 -3.08 -0.95 6.55
CA ASP A 483 -1.73 -0.93 7.13
C ASP A 483 -1.08 -2.32 7.12
N LYS A 484 -1.83 -3.36 7.53
CA LYS A 484 -1.31 -4.74 7.47
C LYS A 484 -1.05 -5.18 6.03
N ALA A 485 -1.99 -4.93 5.11
CA ALA A 485 -1.81 -5.27 3.70
C ALA A 485 -0.57 -4.58 3.11
N ARG A 486 -0.38 -3.28 3.41
CA ARG A 486 0.79 -2.52 2.95
C ARG A 486 2.10 -3.11 3.47
N ARG A 487 2.16 -3.48 4.76
CA ARG A 487 3.36 -4.12 5.33
C ARG A 487 3.62 -5.50 4.75
N MET A 488 2.58 -6.30 4.54
CA MET A 488 2.74 -7.67 4.05
C MET A 488 3.13 -7.72 2.57
N LEU A 489 2.56 -6.81 1.76
CA LEU A 489 2.82 -6.74 0.32
C LEU A 489 4.11 -5.97 -0.03
N GLY A 490 4.50 -4.99 0.80
CA GLY A 490 5.62 -4.08 0.50
C GLY A 490 5.24 -2.88 -0.38
N PHE A 491 3.97 -2.77 -0.76
CA PHE A 491 3.38 -1.63 -1.46
C PHE A 491 1.93 -1.44 -1.01
N HIS A 492 1.33 -0.30 -1.33
CA HIS A 492 -0.03 0.01 -0.89
C HIS A 492 -1.09 -0.77 -1.70
N PRO A 493 -2.09 -1.42 -1.08
CA PRO A 493 -3.04 -2.28 -1.80
C PRO A 493 -3.91 -1.54 -2.84
N ASP A 494 -4.06 -0.23 -2.68
CA ASP A 494 -4.82 0.65 -3.58
C ASP A 494 -4.01 1.17 -4.79
N THR A 495 -2.72 0.84 -4.88
CA THR A 495 -1.84 1.22 -6.00
C THR A 495 -2.46 0.86 -7.36
N THR A 496 -3.11 -0.30 -7.48
CA THR A 496 -3.70 -0.73 -8.76
C THR A 496 -4.83 0.18 -9.23
N ARG A 497 -5.69 0.68 -8.31
CA ARG A 497 -6.80 1.59 -8.67
C ARG A 497 -6.25 2.95 -9.06
N LEU A 498 -5.43 3.57 -8.20
CA LEU A 498 -4.85 4.88 -8.47
C LEU A 498 -3.95 4.88 -9.71
N ALA A 499 -3.25 3.78 -9.99
CA ALA A 499 -2.51 3.62 -11.23
C ALA A 499 -3.41 3.76 -12.46
N ARG A 500 -4.62 3.16 -12.45
CA ARG A 500 -5.57 3.24 -13.56
C ARG A 500 -6.15 4.64 -13.74
N GLU A 501 -6.45 5.34 -12.65
CA GLU A 501 -6.90 6.74 -12.74
C GLU A 501 -5.82 7.66 -13.33
N VAL A 502 -4.55 7.42 -13.00
CA VAL A 502 -3.42 8.10 -13.65
C VAL A 502 -3.29 7.70 -15.12
N THR A 503 -3.41 6.41 -15.43
CA THR A 503 -3.35 5.90 -16.81
C THR A 503 -4.43 6.53 -17.70
N ALA A 504 -5.65 6.68 -17.19
CA ALA A 504 -6.77 7.32 -17.88
C ALA A 504 -6.67 8.85 -17.93
N GLY A 505 -5.70 9.46 -17.24
CA GLY A 505 -5.51 10.91 -17.20
C GLY A 505 -6.47 11.65 -16.28
N PHE A 506 -7.21 10.96 -15.40
CA PHE A 506 -8.12 11.57 -14.44
C PHE A 506 -7.37 12.40 -13.38
N ILE A 507 -6.29 11.82 -12.83
CA ILE A 507 -5.39 12.46 -11.85
C ILE A 507 -3.93 12.36 -12.30
N THR A 508 -3.08 13.21 -11.74
CA THR A 508 -1.63 13.15 -11.98
C THR A 508 -0.96 12.04 -11.15
N LYS A 509 0.19 11.57 -11.63
CA LYS A 509 1.04 10.63 -10.89
C LYS A 509 1.40 11.15 -9.48
N LYS A 510 1.69 12.45 -9.35
CA LYS A 510 2.03 13.09 -8.08
C LYS A 510 0.86 13.02 -7.08
N GLN A 511 -0.35 13.36 -7.52
CA GLN A 511 -1.55 13.27 -6.67
C GLN A 511 -1.80 11.83 -6.20
N ALA A 512 -1.63 10.84 -7.08
CA ALA A 512 -1.73 9.44 -6.70
C ALA A 512 -0.65 9.03 -5.67
N GLN A 513 0.60 9.48 -5.83
CA GLN A 513 1.67 9.22 -4.85
C GLN A 513 1.33 9.82 -3.48
N GLU A 514 0.87 11.07 -3.44
CA GLU A 514 0.44 11.72 -2.20
C GLU A 514 -0.69 10.95 -1.52
N ALA A 515 -1.69 10.49 -2.28
CA ALA A 515 -2.79 9.68 -1.75
C ALA A 515 -2.31 8.35 -1.14
N LEU A 516 -1.34 7.66 -1.76
CA LEU A 516 -0.76 6.40 -1.25
C LEU A 516 0.13 6.58 -0.01
N THR A 517 0.64 7.79 0.23
CA THR A 517 1.45 8.08 1.44
C THR A 517 0.60 8.34 2.66
N ARG A 518 -0.69 8.67 2.50
CA ARG A 518 -1.59 8.96 3.60
C ARG A 518 -1.80 7.73 4.49
N ILE A 519 -1.89 7.97 5.79
CA ILE A 519 -2.13 6.94 6.80
C ILE A 519 -3.56 7.10 7.33
N HIS A 520 -4.34 6.03 7.29
CA HIS A 520 -5.69 6.00 7.85
C HIS A 520 -5.72 5.13 9.11
N ASN A 521 -5.38 5.71 10.25
CA ASN A 521 -5.43 5.00 11.52
C ASN A 521 -6.86 4.54 11.84
N TYR A 522 -6.98 3.30 12.33
CA TYR A 522 -8.25 2.75 12.73
C TYR A 522 -8.09 1.77 13.87
N ARG A 523 -8.98 1.88 14.87
CA ARG A 523 -8.87 1.11 16.13
C ARG A 523 -9.37 -0.32 16.03
N TYR A 524 -10.24 -0.62 15.06
CA TYR A 524 -10.83 -1.93 14.92
C TYR A 524 -10.05 -2.78 13.93
N SER A 525 -9.84 -4.05 14.28
CA SER A 525 -9.27 -5.05 13.38
C SER A 525 -10.26 -5.39 12.26
N VAL A 526 -9.76 -6.06 11.21
CA VAL A 526 -10.63 -6.58 10.14
C VAL A 526 -11.73 -7.47 10.69
N LYS A 527 -11.40 -8.39 11.62
CA LYS A 527 -12.38 -9.26 12.28
C LYS A 527 -13.47 -8.47 13.00
N GLN A 528 -13.07 -7.46 13.80
CA GLN A 528 -14.03 -6.62 14.52
C GLN A 528 -14.93 -5.80 13.59
N VAL A 529 -14.41 -5.32 12.45
CA VAL A 529 -15.23 -4.61 11.45
C VAL A 529 -16.27 -5.54 10.85
N LEU A 530 -15.87 -6.77 10.48
CA LEU A 530 -16.76 -7.73 9.84
C LEU A 530 -17.81 -8.28 10.80
N GLN A 531 -17.47 -8.50 12.08
CA GLN A 531 -18.43 -8.87 13.13
C GLN A 531 -19.47 -7.76 13.34
N LYS A 532 -19.02 -6.50 13.45
CA LYS A 532 -19.94 -5.34 13.58
C LYS A 532 -20.83 -5.13 12.34
N ALA A 533 -20.40 -5.64 11.20
CA ALA A 533 -21.13 -5.59 9.94
C ALA A 533 -22.00 -6.83 9.72
N GLU A 534 -22.02 -7.79 10.66
CA GLU A 534 -22.73 -9.07 10.55
C GLU A 534 -22.36 -9.87 9.29
N MET A 535 -21.09 -9.74 8.87
CA MET A 535 -20.54 -10.48 7.73
C MET A 535 -19.95 -11.82 8.14
N ILE A 536 -19.56 -11.95 9.42
CA ILE A 536 -18.99 -13.13 10.06
C ILE A 536 -19.45 -13.26 11.51
#